data_AF-A0A9X9F4D8-F1
#
_entry.id   AF-A0A9X9F4D8-F1
#
_cell.length_a   1.000
_cell.length_b   1.000
_cell.length_c   1.000
_cell.angle_alpha   90.00
_cell.angle_beta   90.00
_cell.angle_gamma   90.00
#
_symmetry.space_group_name_H-M   'P 1'
#
loop_
_entity.id
_entity.type
_entity.pdbx_description
1 polymer ?
#
loop_
_entity_poly.entity_id
_entity_poly.type
_entity_poly.pdbx_seq_one_letter_code
_entity_poly.pdbx_strand_id
1 'polypeptide(L)'
;MNKLSTKLVVAIGIGAALYGILGLWGFSIAPNTFIKPALAILTVFGALFGPVAGLLIGLIGHTVTDTIAGWGIWWGWVISSGIIGFSMGLIQKRVGFSVKNGLFN
;
A
#
# COMPACT_ATOMS: atom_id res chain seq x y z
N MET A 1 19.02 8.91 -14.44
CA MET A 1 18.50 7.79 -13.61
C MET A 1 17.89 8.37 -12.34
N ASN A 2 16.57 8.26 -12.15
CA ASN A 2 15.94 8.65 -10.89
C ASN A 2 16.42 7.68 -9.79
N LYS A 3 17.40 8.09 -9.00
CA LYS A 3 17.87 7.29 -7.85
C LYS A 3 16.71 7.16 -6.86
N LEU A 4 16.34 5.92 -6.53
CA LEU A 4 15.50 5.67 -5.36
C LEU A 4 16.26 6.20 -4.15
N SER A 5 15.71 7.22 -3.49
CA SER A 5 16.28 7.75 -2.25
C SER A 5 16.24 6.67 -1.17
N THR A 6 17.23 6.62 -0.29
CA THR A 6 17.23 5.75 0.89
C THR A 6 15.93 5.89 1.69
N LYS A 7 15.41 7.12 1.82
CA LYS A 7 14.13 7.39 2.48
C LYS A 7 12.96 6.64 1.81
N LEU A 8 12.94 6.58 0.49
CA LEU A 8 11.91 5.90 -0.28
C LEU A 8 11.99 4.38 -0.10
N VAL A 9 13.21 3.82 -0.16
CA VAL A 9 13.44 2.39 0.06
C VAL A 9 13.00 1.96 1.46
N VAL A 10 13.36 2.74 2.48
CA VAL A 10 12.96 2.47 3.87
C VAL A 10 11.43 2.58 4.03
N ALA A 11 10.79 3.58 3.42
CA ALA A 11 9.34 3.72 3.47
C ALA A 11 8.62 2.51 2.83
N ILE A 12 9.15 1.98 1.73
CA ILE A 12 8.62 0.76 1.09
C ILE A 12 8.76 -0.44 2.02
N GLY A 13 9.92 -0.65 2.64
CA GLY A 13 10.15 -1.77 3.55
C GLY A 13 9.24 -1.73 4.77
N ILE A 14 9.16 -0.57 5.45
CA ILE A 14 8.28 -0.39 6.61
C ILE A 14 6.81 -0.53 6.22
N GLY A 15 6.40 0.11 5.12
CA GLY A 15 5.03 0.03 4.64
C GLY A 15 4.61 -1.39 4.28
N ALA A 16 5.48 -2.15 3.61
CA ALA A 16 5.24 -3.54 3.25
C ALA A 16 5.13 -4.44 4.49
N ALA A 17 5.98 -4.25 5.51
CA ALA A 17 5.90 -5.00 6.76
C ALA A 17 4.60 -4.71 7.53
N LEU A 18 4.23 -3.43 7.65
CA LEU A 18 2.97 -3.02 8.29
C LEU A 18 1.76 -3.57 7.54
N TYR A 19 1.74 -3.47 6.21
CA TYR A 19 0.69 -4.08 5.39
C TYR A 19 0.63 -5.60 5.62
N GLY A 20 1.80 -6.27 5.60
CA GLY A 20 1.95 -7.70 5.80
C GLY A 20 1.21 -8.19 7.05
N ILE A 21 1.51 -7.58 8.19
CA ILE A 21 0.94 -7.93 9.50
C ILE A 21 -0.54 -7.54 9.59
N LEU A 22 -0.88 -6.31 9.23
CA LEU A 22 -2.26 -5.82 9.31
C LEU A 22 -3.19 -6.50 8.30
N GLY A 23 -2.63 -7.12 7.26
CA GLY A 23 -3.35 -7.86 6.24
C GLY A 23 -3.86 -9.22 6.72
N LEU A 24 -3.39 -9.69 7.88
CA LEU A 24 -3.85 -10.93 8.51
C LEU A 24 -5.18 -10.76 9.24
N TRP A 25 -5.59 -9.52 9.49
CA TRP A 25 -6.80 -9.17 10.22
C TRP A 25 -7.78 -8.43 9.33
N GLY A 26 -9.07 -8.62 9.56
CA GLY A 26 -10.11 -7.89 8.84
C GLY A 26 -11.50 -8.38 9.17
N PHE A 27 -12.49 -7.59 8.74
CA PHE A 27 -13.91 -7.93 8.86
C PHE A 27 -14.41 -8.48 7.53
N SER A 28 -15.04 -9.65 7.56
CA SER A 28 -15.63 -10.25 6.37
C SER A 28 -16.86 -9.45 5.93
N ILE A 29 -16.91 -9.08 4.65
CA ILE A 29 -18.07 -8.42 4.04
C ILE A 29 -18.76 -9.30 3.00
N ALA A 30 -18.06 -10.33 2.51
CA ALA A 30 -18.52 -11.32 1.56
C ALA A 30 -17.62 -12.56 1.66
N PRO A 31 -18.01 -13.71 1.08
CA PRO A 31 -17.15 -14.89 1.06
C PRO A 31 -15.75 -14.56 0.54
N ASN A 32 -14.73 -14.94 1.31
CA ASN A 32 -13.32 -14.69 1.00
C ASN A 32 -12.93 -13.22 0.77
N THR A 33 -13.77 -12.27 1.20
CA THR A 33 -13.55 -10.83 1.00
C THR A 33 -13.61 -10.10 2.33
N PHE A 34 -12.49 -9.49 2.70
CA PHE A 34 -12.31 -8.85 3.98
C PHE A 34 -11.91 -7.39 3.82
N ILE A 35 -12.50 -6.51 4.64
CA ILE A 35 -11.98 -5.16 4.84
C ILE A 35 -10.83 -5.25 5.84
N LYS A 36 -9.63 -4.89 5.39
CA LYS A 36 -8.38 -5.01 6.15
C LYS A 36 -7.83 -3.63 6.52
N PRO A 37 -7.34 -3.41 7.75
CA PRO A 37 -6.64 -2.17 8.12
C PRO A 37 -5.41 -1.87 7.24
N ALA A 38 -4.80 -2.92 6.68
CA ALA A 38 -3.68 -2.81 5.74
C ALA A 38 -3.96 -1.88 4.55
N LEU A 39 -5.21 -1.84 4.05
CA LEU A 39 -5.59 -0.94 2.96
C LEU A 39 -5.45 0.54 3.36
N ALA A 40 -5.78 0.90 4.60
CA ALA A 40 -5.64 2.27 5.09
C ALA A 40 -4.15 2.68 5.21
N ILE A 41 -3.30 1.76 5.66
CA ILE A 41 -1.84 2.00 5.68
C ILE A 41 -1.31 2.18 4.26
N LEU A 42 -1.72 1.33 3.33
CA LEU A 42 -1.33 1.43 1.92
C LEU A 42 -1.69 2.78 1.31
N THR A 43 -2.92 3.25 1.53
CA THR A 43 -3.39 4.52 0.97
C THR A 43 -2.63 5.71 1.54
N VAL A 44 -2.41 5.73 2.87
CA VAL A 44 -1.66 6.79 3.55
C VAL A 44 -0.20 6.81 3.11
N PHE A 45 0.46 5.65 3.04
CA PHE A 45 1.85 5.58 2.59
C PHE A 45 1.99 5.95 1.10
N GLY A 46 1.06 5.52 0.25
CA GLY A 46 0.99 5.96 -1.14
C GLY A 46 0.90 7.49 -1.23
N ALA A 47 -0.04 8.09 -0.51
CA ALA A 47 -0.23 9.54 -0.49
C ALA A 47 0.95 10.33 0.11
N LEU A 48 1.75 9.73 1.00
CA LEU A 48 2.92 10.36 1.63
C LEU A 48 4.22 10.21 0.84
N PHE A 49 4.44 9.04 0.23
CA PHE A 49 5.72 8.66 -0.38
C PHE A 49 5.65 8.50 -1.91
N GLY A 50 4.46 8.65 -2.48
CA GLY A 50 4.23 8.72 -3.92
C GLY A 50 3.84 7.38 -4.56
N PRO A 51 3.55 7.40 -5.87
CA PRO A 51 2.92 6.27 -6.58
C PRO A 51 3.80 5.02 -6.61
N VAL A 52 5.12 5.18 -6.75
CA VAL A 52 6.06 4.04 -6.76
C VAL A 52 6.12 3.38 -5.38
N ALA A 53 6.10 4.17 -4.30
CA ALA A 53 6.06 3.63 -2.95
C ALA A 53 4.79 2.82 -2.72
N GLY A 54 3.62 3.40 -3.03
CA GLY A 54 2.33 2.74 -2.86
C GLY A 54 2.24 1.46 -3.68
N LEU A 55 2.68 1.47 -4.95
CA LEU A 55 2.72 0.28 -5.79
C LEU A 55 3.51 -0.86 -5.14
N LEU A 56 4.75 -0.58 -4.73
CA LEU A 56 5.65 -1.59 -4.18
C LEU A 56 5.19 -2.08 -2.80
N ILE A 57 4.66 -1.20 -1.95
CA ILE A 57 4.07 -1.58 -0.66
C ILE A 57 2.89 -2.54 -0.87
N GLY A 58 1.99 -2.23 -1.82
CA GLY A 58 0.84 -3.08 -2.12
C GLY A 58 1.25 -4.46 -2.64
N LEU A 59 2.18 -4.51 -3.60
CA LEU A 59 2.65 -5.77 -4.17
C LEU A 59 3.42 -6.63 -3.15
N ILE A 60 4.41 -6.05 -2.47
CA ILE A 60 5.26 -6.79 -1.53
C ILE A 60 4.46 -7.14 -0.27
N GLY A 61 3.76 -6.16 0.30
CA GLY A 61 3.00 -6.35 1.53
C GLY A 61 1.91 -7.40 1.40
N HIS A 62 1.14 -7.40 0.30
CA HIS A 62 0.09 -8.41 0.11
C HIS A 62 0.69 -9.80 -0.11
N THR A 63 1.76 -9.90 -0.89
CA THR A 63 2.48 -11.18 -1.05
C THR A 63 2.96 -11.73 0.30
N VAL A 64 3.48 -10.87 1.17
CA VAL A 64 3.88 -11.24 2.55
C VAL A 64 2.67 -11.68 3.37
N THR A 65 1.56 -10.96 3.35
CA THR A 65 0.31 -11.36 4.01
C THR A 65 -0.12 -12.76 3.59
N ASP A 66 -0.21 -13.02 2.28
CA ASP A 66 -0.65 -14.31 1.74
C ASP A 66 0.30 -15.45 2.13
N THR A 67 1.61 -15.16 2.09
CA THR A 67 2.66 -16.12 2.50
C THR A 67 2.53 -16.49 3.97
N ILE A 68 2.28 -15.51 4.86
CA ILE A 68 2.10 -15.77 6.30
C ILE A 68 0.77 -16.48 6.56
N ALA A 69 -0.30 -16.12 5.85
CA ALA A 69 -1.63 -16.69 6.03
C ALA A 69 -1.71 -18.17 5.59
N GLY A 70 -0.82 -18.60 4.67
CA GLY A 70 -0.65 -20.01 4.30
C GLY A 70 -1.61 -20.55 3.24
N TRP A 71 -2.51 -19.71 2.71
CA TRP A 71 -3.50 -20.11 1.70
C TRP A 71 -2.98 -20.06 0.25
N GLY A 72 -1.72 -19.63 0.07
CA GLY A 72 -1.12 -19.39 -1.23
C GLY A 72 -1.28 -17.94 -1.71
N ILE A 73 -0.40 -17.51 -2.63
CA ILE A 73 -0.38 -16.14 -3.15
C ILE A 73 -1.45 -15.99 -4.22
N TRP A 74 -2.42 -15.10 -4.00
CA TRP A 74 -3.49 -14.87 -4.96
C TRP A 74 -3.23 -13.59 -5.75
N TRP A 75 -2.55 -13.75 -6.90
CA TRP A 75 -2.04 -12.63 -7.70
C TRP A 75 -3.09 -11.60 -8.11
N GLY A 76 -4.34 -12.00 -8.31
CA GLY A 76 -5.43 -11.05 -8.58
C GLY A 76 -5.57 -9.99 -7.49
N TRP A 77 -5.49 -10.40 -6.21
CA TRP A 77 -5.55 -9.48 -5.07
C TRP A 77 -4.23 -8.74 -4.85
N VAL A 78 -3.10 -9.40 -5.05
CA VAL A 78 -1.78 -8.75 -4.95
C VAL A 78 -1.64 -7.59 -5.94
N ILE A 79 -1.98 -7.83 -7.21
CA ILE A 79 -1.93 -6.82 -8.26
C ILE A 79 -2.94 -5.70 -7.97
N SER A 80 -4.15 -6.05 -7.53
CA SER A 80 -5.16 -5.07 -7.12
C SER A 80 -4.66 -4.14 -6.02
N SER A 81 -3.98 -4.67 -4.99
CA SER A 81 -3.34 -3.85 -3.95
C SER A 81 -2.24 -2.96 -4.52
N GLY A 82 -1.42 -3.46 -5.45
CA GLY A 82 -0.45 -2.63 -6.17
C GLY A 82 -1.12 -1.46 -6.90
N ILE A 83 -2.21 -1.71 -7.62
CA ILE A 83 -2.98 -0.68 -8.35
C ILE A 83 -3.58 0.35 -7.38
N ILE A 84 -4.15 -0.09 -6.25
CA ILE A 84 -4.69 0.79 -5.22
C ILE A 84 -3.58 1.70 -4.67
N GLY A 85 -2.45 1.12 -4.28
CA GLY A 85 -1.32 1.88 -3.75
C GLY A 85 -0.76 2.90 -4.75
N PHE A 86 -0.60 2.49 -6.01
CA PHE A 86 -0.16 3.37 -7.09
C PHE A 86 -1.13 4.54 -7.28
N SER A 87 -2.42 4.24 -7.40
CA SER A 87 -3.48 5.22 -7.63
C SER A 87 -3.55 6.23 -6.49
N MET A 88 -3.48 5.76 -5.24
CA MET A 88 -3.45 6.65 -4.08
C MET A 88 -2.19 7.50 -4.02
N GLY A 89 -1.05 7.04 -4.54
CA GLY A 89 0.14 7.87 -4.62
C GLY A 89 0.11 8.92 -5.72
N LEU A 90 -0.70 8.74 -6.77
CA LEU A 90 -0.89 9.74 -7.82
C LEU A 90 -1.54 11.02 -7.29
N ILE A 91 -2.23 10.98 -6.14
CA ILE A 91 -2.85 12.16 -5.53
C ILE A 91 -1.84 13.28 -5.25
N GLN A 92 -0.55 12.96 -5.05
CA GLN A 92 0.52 13.95 -4.91
C GLN A 92 0.72 14.82 -6.16
N LYS A 93 0.28 14.36 -7.33
CA LYS A 93 0.34 15.14 -8.57
C LYS A 93 -0.78 16.18 -8.67
N ARG A 94 -1.78 16.14 -7.77
CA ARG A 94 -2.87 17.12 -7.75
C ARG A 94 -2.35 18.45 -7.20
N VAL A 95 -2.56 19.52 -7.97
CA VAL A 95 -2.27 20.89 -7.53
C VAL A 95 -3.10 21.19 -6.28
N GLY A 96 -2.46 21.78 -5.26
CA GLY A 96 -3.11 22.11 -3.98
C GLY A 96 -3.22 20.95 -2.98
N PHE A 97 -2.74 19.74 -3.33
CA PHE A 97 -2.69 18.62 -2.40
C PHE A 97 -1.31 18.48 -1.76
N SER A 98 -1.22 18.58 -0.44
CA SER A 98 0.01 18.25 0.30
C SER A 98 -0.33 17.67 1.66
N VAL A 99 -0.11 16.36 1.82
CA VAL A 99 -0.26 15.68 3.12
C VAL A 99 0.67 16.29 4.17
N LYS A 100 1.91 16.64 3.78
CA LYS A 100 2.91 17.20 4.70
C LYS A 100 2.53 18.58 5.24
N ASN A 101 1.81 19.36 4.43
CA ASN A 101 1.44 20.72 4.78
C ASN A 101 -0.05 20.83 5.19
N GLY A 102 -0.79 19.71 5.21
CA GLY A 102 -2.23 19.71 5.48
C GLY A 102 -3.08 20.47 4.45
N LEU A 103 -2.61 20.56 3.20
CA LEU A 103 -3.29 21.34 2.15
C LEU A 103 -4.21 20.45 1.30
N PHE A 104 -5.46 20.89 1.13
CA PHE A 104 -6.45 20.33 0.22
C PHE A 104 -7.34 21.46 -0.34
N ASN A 105 -7.01 21.95 -1.53
CA ASN A 105 -7.73 23.02 -2.24
C ASN A 105 -8.26 22.54 -3.59
#